data_AF-A0A6C0TYF7-F1
#
_entry.id   AF-A0A6C0TYF7-F1
#
_cell.length_a   1.000
_cell.length_b   1.000
_cell.length_c   1.000
_cell.angle_alpha   90.00
_cell.angle_beta   90.00
_cell.angle_gamma   90.00
#
_symmetry.space_group_name_H-M   'P 1'
#
loop_
_entity.id
_entity.type
_entity.pdbx_description
1 polymer ?
#
loop_
_entity_poly.entity_id
_entity_poly.type
_entity_poly.pdbx_seq_one_letter_code
_entity_poly.pdbx_strand_id
1 'polypeptide(L)'
;MSRALITPLVLALAVTACLSPVPAPIEPPTPPTPVEVAEASDAPLTHWLDLQAAVSEMSAEQVDTALASMPKTVVADQLFYFGLLHQQSQTYNGWMQARDVFRQLSQDEGLSGQLRQLAGILEAYNQSRINAHQRYAQLQQQIDELEQQKQLLDQKIQAITDLEAAMSTRKEQ
;
A
#
# COMPACT_ATOMS: atom_id res chain seq x y z
N MET A 1 -21.53 -44.21 12.05
CA MET A 1 -21.83 -42.80 12.41
C MET A 1 -22.01 -42.03 11.12
N SER A 2 -23.02 -42.34 10.32
CA SER A 2 -24.45 -41.94 10.41
C SER A 2 -24.67 -40.55 9.81
N ARG A 3 -24.95 -40.58 8.49
CA ARG A 3 -25.50 -39.51 7.66
C ARG A 3 -26.92 -39.16 8.14
N ALA A 4 -27.26 -37.87 8.19
CA ALA A 4 -28.63 -37.42 8.36
C ALA A 4 -29.15 -36.80 7.04
N LEU A 5 -30.00 -37.56 6.35
CA LEU A 5 -31.08 -37.07 5.49
C LEU A 5 -32.30 -36.76 6.38
N ILE A 6 -33.24 -35.98 5.85
CA ILE A 6 -34.72 -36.04 6.01
C ILE A 6 -35.33 -34.61 6.10
N THR A 7 -35.76 -34.11 4.94
CA THR A 7 -37.02 -33.35 4.72
C THR A 7 -38.23 -34.26 5.00
N PRO A 8 -39.52 -33.83 5.00
CA PRO A 8 -40.18 -32.52 5.16
C PRO A 8 -41.34 -32.58 6.21
N LEU A 9 -42.05 -31.48 6.49
CA LEU A 9 -43.45 -31.59 6.95
C LEU A 9 -44.31 -30.43 6.42
N VAL A 10 -45.52 -30.84 6.03
CA VAL A 10 -46.51 -30.18 5.21
C VAL A 10 -47.74 -29.83 6.06
N LEU A 11 -48.47 -28.78 5.63
CA LEU A 11 -49.88 -28.44 5.86
C LEU A 11 -50.32 -27.87 7.23
N ALA A 12 -50.97 -26.70 7.16
CA ALA A 12 -52.40 -26.60 7.50
C ALA A 12 -53.05 -25.33 6.89
N LEU A 13 -54.20 -25.54 6.24
CA LEU A 13 -55.15 -24.55 5.69
C LEU A 13 -55.96 -23.85 6.80
N ALA A 14 -56.40 -22.60 6.55
CA ALA A 14 -57.80 -22.18 6.74
C ALA A 14 -58.10 -20.82 6.05
N VAL A 15 -58.87 -20.79 4.96
CA VAL A 15 -60.29 -20.38 4.79
C VAL A 15 -60.61 -18.90 5.09
N THR A 16 -61.00 -18.13 4.06
CA THR A 16 -62.22 -17.27 3.90
C THR A 16 -62.02 -16.34 2.68
N ALA A 17 -62.68 -16.57 1.55
CA ALA A 17 -64.03 -16.15 1.14
C ALA A 17 -64.19 -14.63 0.86
N CYS A 18 -64.53 -14.37 -0.41
CA CYS A 18 -65.27 -13.22 -0.98
C CYS A 18 -64.58 -11.86 -1.08
N LEU A 19 -64.24 -11.47 -2.32
CA LEU A 19 -64.91 -10.40 -3.08
C LEU A 19 -64.05 -10.09 -4.31
N SER A 20 -64.59 -10.33 -5.50
CA SER A 20 -64.00 -9.86 -6.75
C SER A 20 -64.31 -8.38 -6.96
N PRO A 21 -63.30 -7.51 -7.15
CA PRO A 21 -63.51 -6.24 -7.83
C PRO A 21 -63.27 -6.41 -9.34
N VAL A 22 -64.22 -5.86 -10.09
CA VAL A 22 -64.20 -5.49 -11.51
C VAL A 22 -62.80 -5.37 -12.14
N PRO A 23 -62.53 -6.00 -13.31
CA PRO A 23 -61.27 -5.80 -14.01
C PRO A 23 -61.18 -4.35 -14.49
N ALA A 24 -60.20 -3.61 -13.99
CA ALA A 24 -59.82 -2.31 -14.53
C ALA A 24 -59.32 -2.48 -15.98
N PRO A 25 -59.53 -1.48 -16.86
CA PRO A 25 -58.92 -1.47 -18.18
C PRO A 25 -57.40 -1.62 -18.06
N ILE A 26 -56.84 -2.61 -18.75
CA ILE A 26 -55.40 -2.83 -18.82
C ILE A 26 -54.81 -1.67 -19.62
N GLU A 27 -54.24 -0.69 -18.93
CA GLU A 27 -53.33 0.26 -19.58
C GLU A 27 -52.10 -0.50 -20.07
N PRO A 28 -51.64 -0.26 -21.31
CA PRO A 28 -50.42 -0.89 -21.82
C PRO A 28 -49.23 -0.50 -20.92
N PRO A 29 -48.32 -1.44 -20.62
CA PRO A 29 -47.15 -1.14 -19.81
C PRO A 29 -46.36 -0.02 -20.48
N THR A 30 -46.11 1.04 -19.72
CA THR A 30 -45.23 2.13 -20.13
C THR A 30 -43.87 1.52 -20.52
N PRO A 31 -43.30 1.88 -21.68
CA PRO A 31 -41.96 1.41 -22.04
C PRO A 31 -40.98 1.77 -20.92
N PRO A 32 -40.05 0.85 -20.56
CA PRO A 32 -39.06 1.16 -19.53
C PRO A 32 -38.29 2.41 -19.96
N THR A 33 -38.29 3.42 -19.10
CA THR A 33 -37.41 4.57 -19.21
C THR A 33 -36.00 4.05 -19.45
N PRO A 34 -35.30 4.50 -20.51
CA PRO A 34 -33.90 4.16 -20.69
C PRO A 34 -33.18 4.50 -19.38
N VAL A 35 -32.54 3.51 -18.77
CA VAL A 35 -31.63 3.73 -17.66
C VAL A 35 -30.50 4.58 -18.24
N GLU A 36 -30.57 5.89 -17.99
CA GLU A 36 -29.46 6.79 -18.18
C GLU A 36 -28.37 6.30 -17.24
N VAL A 37 -27.40 5.56 -17.80
CA VAL A 37 -26.19 5.19 -17.10
C VAL A 37 -25.51 6.50 -16.75
N ALA A 38 -25.71 6.97 -15.52
CA ALA A 38 -24.98 8.10 -15.01
C ALA A 38 -23.49 7.77 -15.15
N GLU A 39 -22.82 8.41 -16.11
CA GLU A 39 -21.36 8.34 -16.23
C GLU A 39 -20.80 8.78 -14.87
N ALA A 40 -20.19 7.84 -14.16
CA ALA A 40 -19.51 8.15 -12.91
C ALA A 40 -18.44 9.20 -13.25
N SER A 41 -18.55 10.39 -12.68
CA SER A 41 -17.60 11.46 -12.92
C SER A 41 -16.23 11.06 -12.36
N ASP A 42 -15.27 10.77 -13.24
CA ASP A 42 -13.87 10.46 -12.87
C ASP A 42 -13.09 11.71 -12.41
N ALA A 43 -13.74 12.88 -12.30
CA ALA A 43 -13.08 14.16 -11.98
C ALA A 43 -12.21 14.12 -10.71
N PRO A 44 -12.60 13.47 -9.59
CA PRO A 44 -11.74 13.36 -8.41
C PRO A 44 -10.46 12.54 -8.66
N LEU A 45 -10.56 11.49 -9.47
CA LEU A 45 -9.40 10.65 -9.81
C LEU A 45 -8.42 11.42 -10.70
N THR A 46 -8.92 12.09 -11.73
CA THR A 46 -8.10 12.95 -12.59
C THR A 46 -7.37 14.01 -11.79
N HIS A 47 -8.05 14.66 -10.83
CA HIS A 47 -7.41 15.63 -9.94
C HIS A 47 -6.23 15.05 -9.15
N TRP A 48 -6.37 13.84 -8.58
CA TRP A 48 -5.29 13.19 -7.85
C TRP A 48 -4.12 12.79 -8.75
N LEU A 49 -4.41 12.36 -9.98
CA LEU A 49 -3.36 12.05 -10.96
C LEU A 49 -2.60 13.32 -11.39
N ASP A 50 -3.30 14.44 -11.58
CA ASP A 50 -2.67 15.74 -11.88
C ASP A 50 -1.79 16.22 -10.72
N LEU A 51 -2.26 16.06 -9.48
CA LEU A 51 -1.45 16.36 -8.27
C LEU A 51 -0.19 15.49 -8.23
N GLN A 52 -0.29 14.20 -8.52
CA GLN A 52 0.86 13.30 -8.56
C GLN A 52 1.88 13.77 -9.61
N ALA A 53 1.42 14.12 -10.81
CA ALA A 53 2.28 14.62 -11.88
C ALA A 53 3.00 15.92 -11.42
N ALA A 54 2.26 16.88 -10.89
CA ALA A 54 2.81 18.14 -10.41
C ALA A 54 3.87 17.95 -9.30
N VAL A 55 3.60 17.08 -8.32
CA VAL A 55 4.56 16.82 -7.23
C VAL A 55 5.81 16.07 -7.74
N SER A 56 5.66 15.20 -8.74
CA SER A 56 6.79 14.44 -9.29
C SER A 56 7.85 15.34 -9.96
N GLU A 57 7.44 16.52 -10.42
CA GLU A 57 8.30 17.53 -11.04
C GLU A 57 8.92 18.50 -10.02
N MET A 58 8.50 18.44 -8.75
CA MET A 58 9.02 19.34 -7.72
C MET A 58 10.46 19.02 -7.33
N SER A 59 11.25 20.07 -7.14
CA SER A 59 12.58 20.00 -6.53
C SER A 59 12.48 19.74 -5.03
N ALA A 60 13.60 19.33 -4.41
CA ALA A 60 13.65 19.11 -2.97
C ALA A 60 13.27 20.37 -2.16
N GLU A 61 13.76 21.54 -2.57
CA GLU A 61 13.44 22.82 -1.90
C GLU A 61 11.95 23.18 -2.01
N GLN A 62 11.33 22.89 -3.18
CA GLN A 62 9.90 23.08 -3.37
C GLN A 62 9.08 22.14 -2.50
N VAL A 63 9.50 20.88 -2.36
CA VAL A 63 8.87 19.90 -1.46
C VAL A 63 8.96 20.36 -0.02
N ASP A 64 10.14 20.78 0.45
CA ASP A 64 10.35 21.25 1.82
C ASP A 64 9.50 22.49 2.12
N THR A 65 9.45 23.43 1.17
CA THR A 65 8.62 24.65 1.28
C THR A 65 7.14 24.28 1.33
N ALA A 66 6.68 23.38 0.46
CA ALA A 66 5.29 22.93 0.43
C ALA A 66 4.90 22.25 1.76
N LEU A 67 5.73 21.35 2.26
CA LEU A 67 5.54 20.68 3.55
C LEU A 67 5.45 21.67 4.72
N ALA A 68 6.31 22.70 4.74
CA ALA A 68 6.28 23.72 5.78
C ALA A 68 5.00 24.58 5.75
N SER A 69 4.40 24.74 4.57
CA SER A 69 3.21 25.57 4.35
C SER A 69 1.87 24.83 4.54
N MET A 70 1.90 23.54 4.89
CA MET A 70 0.72 22.70 4.93
C MET A 70 -0.31 23.15 5.97
N PRO A 71 -1.59 23.29 5.59
CA PRO A 71 -2.66 23.61 6.53
C PRO A 71 -2.85 22.47 7.55
N LYS A 72 -3.27 22.83 8.76
CA LYS A 72 -3.56 21.87 9.85
C LYS A 72 -4.86 21.09 9.67
N THR A 73 -5.71 21.51 8.73
CA THR A 73 -6.94 20.78 8.41
C THR A 73 -6.60 19.51 7.66
N VAL A 74 -7.42 18.48 7.83
CA VAL A 74 -7.11 17.15 7.30
C VAL A 74 -8.31 16.66 6.52
N VAL A 75 -8.44 17.14 5.29
CA VAL A 75 -9.35 16.57 4.29
C VAL A 75 -8.58 15.63 3.36
N ALA A 76 -9.28 14.72 2.68
CA ALA A 76 -8.65 13.66 1.89
C ALA A 76 -7.66 14.18 0.83
N ASP A 77 -7.97 15.26 0.12
CA ASP A 77 -7.06 15.86 -0.87
C ASP A 77 -5.78 16.40 -0.22
N GLN A 78 -5.88 17.00 0.96
CA GLN A 78 -4.73 17.51 1.71
C GLN A 78 -3.86 16.36 2.21
N LEU A 79 -4.47 15.27 2.68
CA LEU A 79 -3.75 14.04 3.03
C LEU A 79 -3.06 13.43 1.81
N PHE A 80 -3.75 13.35 0.68
CA PHE A 80 -3.19 12.80 -0.54
C PHE A 80 -1.97 13.62 -0.99
N TYR A 81 -2.09 14.95 -1.03
CA TYR A 81 -0.98 15.85 -1.32
C TYR A 81 0.17 15.73 -0.30
N PHE A 82 -0.13 15.63 0.99
CA PHE A 82 0.86 15.36 2.04
C PHE A 82 1.67 14.08 1.76
N GLY A 83 0.96 12.99 1.45
CA GLY A 83 1.58 11.71 1.13
C GLY A 83 2.49 11.80 -0.08
N LEU A 84 2.07 12.52 -1.13
CA LEU A 84 2.89 12.74 -2.33
C LEU A 84 4.17 13.53 -2.01
N LEU A 85 4.08 14.61 -1.24
CA LEU A 85 5.25 15.41 -0.85
C LEU A 85 6.27 14.57 -0.06
N HIS A 86 5.79 13.80 0.92
CA HIS A 86 6.67 12.92 1.69
C HIS A 86 7.28 11.80 0.85
N GLN A 87 6.53 11.24 -0.10
CA GLN A 87 7.07 10.30 -1.08
C GLN A 87 8.18 10.94 -1.92
N GLN A 88 7.98 12.17 -2.38
CA GLN A 88 8.92 12.93 -3.21
C GLN A 88 10.17 13.38 -2.45
N SER A 89 10.13 13.49 -1.11
CA SER A 89 11.32 13.80 -0.30
C SER A 89 12.44 12.76 -0.43
N GLN A 90 12.13 11.54 -0.90
CA GLN A 90 13.07 10.42 -1.07
C GLN A 90 13.84 10.03 0.21
N THR A 91 13.29 10.33 1.38
CA THR A 91 13.85 9.92 2.67
C THR A 91 13.13 8.69 3.23
N TYR A 92 13.82 7.90 4.06
CA TYR A 92 13.19 6.75 4.75
C TYR A 92 11.97 7.18 5.58
N ASN A 93 12.09 8.26 6.34
CA ASN A 93 10.99 8.81 7.13
C ASN A 93 9.85 9.31 6.24
N GLY A 94 10.17 9.94 5.10
CA GLY A 94 9.19 10.34 4.10
C GLY A 94 8.39 9.16 3.55
N TRP A 95 9.04 8.06 3.17
CA TRP A 95 8.33 6.87 2.70
C TRP A 95 7.43 6.26 3.77
N MET A 96 7.85 6.27 5.05
CA MET A 96 6.99 5.80 6.15
C MET A 96 5.73 6.67 6.31
N GLN A 97 5.89 7.99 6.33
CA GLN A 97 4.77 8.92 6.48
C GLN A 97 3.82 8.85 5.28
N ALA A 98 4.37 8.80 4.06
CA ALA A 98 3.59 8.63 2.84
C ALA A 98 2.80 7.31 2.86
N ARG A 99 3.44 6.19 3.20
CA ARG A 99 2.79 4.89 3.34
C ARG A 99 1.61 4.94 4.31
N ASP A 100 1.81 5.52 5.49
CA ASP A 100 0.78 5.53 6.53
C ASP A 100 -0.43 6.37 6.13
N VAL A 101 -0.20 7.49 5.46
CA VAL A 101 -1.27 8.32 4.92
C VAL A 101 -2.00 7.64 3.76
N PHE A 102 -1.28 7.02 2.83
CA PHE A 102 -1.93 6.27 1.75
C PHE A 102 -2.69 5.04 2.24
N ARG A 103 -2.25 4.40 3.33
CA ARG A 103 -3.02 3.36 4.01
C ARG A 103 -4.32 3.90 4.59
N GLN A 104 -4.26 5.06 5.23
CA GLN A 104 -5.46 5.70 5.77
C GLN A 104 -6.46 6.01 4.65
N LEU A 105 -6.00 6.58 3.54
CA LEU A 105 -6.83 6.89 2.38
C LEU A 105 -7.38 5.63 1.69
N SER A 106 -6.60 4.55 1.59
CA SER A 106 -7.06 3.29 0.99
C SER A 106 -8.16 2.60 1.79
N GLN A 107 -8.33 2.97 3.06
CA GLN A 107 -9.33 2.45 3.98
C GLN A 107 -10.51 3.41 4.23
N ASP A 108 -10.47 4.62 3.64
CA ASP A 108 -11.52 5.62 3.82
C ASP A 108 -12.77 5.28 3.00
N GLU A 109 -13.81 4.81 3.70
CA GLU A 109 -15.09 4.44 3.07
C GLU A 109 -15.80 5.63 2.41
N GLY A 110 -15.46 6.86 2.77
CA GLY A 110 -15.98 8.09 2.16
C GLY A 110 -15.40 8.38 0.77
N LEU A 111 -14.30 7.72 0.38
CA LEU A 111 -13.71 7.84 -0.95
C LEU A 111 -14.31 6.86 -1.96
N SER A 112 -14.25 7.22 -3.24
CA SER A 112 -14.60 6.30 -4.32
C SER A 112 -13.64 5.11 -4.38
N GLY A 113 -14.10 3.99 -4.94
CA GLY A 113 -13.27 2.79 -5.07
C GLY A 113 -11.97 3.02 -5.85
N GLN A 114 -12.02 3.85 -6.88
CA GLN A 114 -10.85 4.21 -7.70
C GLN A 114 -9.80 5.00 -6.89
N LEU A 115 -10.22 5.97 -6.07
CA LEU A 115 -9.32 6.76 -5.22
C LEU A 115 -8.67 5.88 -4.15
N ARG A 116 -9.45 5.01 -3.51
CA ARG A 116 -8.91 4.03 -2.56
C ARG A 116 -7.89 3.09 -3.21
N GLN A 117 -8.17 2.66 -4.45
CA GLN A 117 -7.25 1.81 -5.20
C GLN A 117 -5.94 2.54 -5.53
N LEU A 118 -6.01 3.80 -5.99
CA LEU A 118 -4.82 4.62 -6.24
C LEU A 118 -3.99 4.79 -4.95
N ALA A 119 -4.63 5.11 -3.83
CA ALA A 119 -3.98 5.18 -2.53
C ALA A 119 -3.32 3.84 -2.15
N GLY A 120 -3.99 2.70 -2.36
CA GLY A 120 -3.42 1.38 -2.10
C GLY A 120 -2.17 1.06 -2.96
N ILE A 121 -2.17 1.49 -4.23
CA ILE A 121 -0.98 1.35 -5.10
C ILE A 121 0.19 2.17 -4.55
N LEU A 122 -0.07 3.41 -4.14
CA LEU A 122 0.96 4.30 -3.59
C LEU A 122 1.45 3.80 -2.21
N GLU A 123 0.58 3.24 -1.37
CA GLU A 123 0.98 2.56 -0.13
C GLU A 123 1.99 1.42 -0.44
N ALA A 124 1.64 0.53 -1.36
CA ALA A 124 2.49 -0.59 -1.75
C ALA A 124 3.84 -0.13 -2.34
N TYR A 125 3.82 0.94 -3.14
CA TYR A 125 5.03 1.57 -3.66
C TYR A 125 5.96 2.03 -2.53
N ASN A 126 5.45 2.79 -1.57
CA ASN A 126 6.26 3.27 -0.44
C ASN A 126 6.77 2.12 0.44
N GLN A 127 5.95 1.09 0.67
CA GLN A 127 6.39 -0.11 1.38
C GLN A 127 7.54 -0.83 0.66
N SER A 128 7.53 -0.85 -0.68
CA SER A 128 8.63 -1.44 -1.46
C SER A 128 9.95 -0.68 -1.26
N ARG A 129 9.91 0.65 -1.18
CA ARG A 129 11.07 1.52 -0.92
C ARG A 129 11.64 1.30 0.48
N ILE A 130 10.77 1.22 1.49
CA ILE A 130 11.13 0.89 2.88
C ILE A 130 11.85 -0.46 2.95
N ASN A 131 11.28 -1.50 2.32
CA ASN A 131 11.86 -2.83 2.30
C ASN A 131 13.21 -2.87 1.57
N ALA A 132 13.34 -2.14 0.46
CA ALA A 132 14.60 -2.01 -0.27
C ALA A 132 15.68 -1.36 0.59
N HIS A 133 15.35 -0.26 1.28
CA HIS A 133 16.27 0.45 2.17
C HIS A 133 16.77 -0.45 3.31
N GLN A 134 15.87 -1.20 3.95
CA GLN A 134 16.23 -2.14 5.03
C GLN A 134 17.15 -3.26 4.54
N ARG A 135 16.88 -3.84 3.36
CA ARG A 135 17.74 -4.86 2.76
C ARG A 135 19.14 -4.32 2.45
N TYR A 136 19.22 -3.10 1.93
CA TYR A 136 20.51 -2.47 1.66
C TYR A 136 21.32 -2.27 2.95
N ALA A 137 20.69 -1.78 4.01
CA ALA A 137 21.35 -1.61 5.31
C ALA A 137 21.87 -2.94 5.89
N GLN A 138 21.07 -4.01 5.80
CA GLN A 138 21.50 -5.35 6.23
C GLN A 138 22.66 -5.89 5.40
N LEU A 139 22.64 -5.68 4.08
CA LEU A 139 23.70 -6.12 3.19
C LEU A 139 25.01 -5.37 3.47
N GLN A 140 24.93 -4.05 3.72
CA GLN A 140 26.11 -3.25 4.07
C GLN A 140 26.74 -3.76 5.38
N GLN A 141 25.91 -4.04 6.39
CA GLN A 141 26.41 -4.61 7.65
C GLN A 141 27.14 -5.95 7.45
N GLN A 142 26.62 -6.82 6.58
CA GLN A 142 27.27 -8.09 6.26
C GLN A 142 28.61 -7.91 5.54
N ILE A 143 28.70 -6.93 4.63
CA ILE A 143 29.94 -6.58 3.95
C ILE A 143 30.98 -6.11 4.97
N ASP A 144 30.61 -5.20 5.85
CA ASP A 144 31.51 -4.67 6.88
C ASP A 144 32.02 -5.79 7.81
N GLU A 145 31.15 -6.72 8.19
CA GLU A 145 31.53 -7.88 9.02
C GLU A 145 32.51 -8.81 8.29
N LEU A 146 32.25 -9.11 7.01
CA LEU A 146 33.14 -9.94 6.21
C LEU A 146 34.51 -9.28 5.98
N GLU A 147 34.55 -7.97 5.80
CA GLU A 147 35.81 -7.22 5.69
C GLU A 147 36.63 -7.29 6.98
N GLN A 148 35.99 -7.15 8.14
CA GLN A 148 36.66 -7.31 9.43
C GLN A 148 37.19 -8.73 9.62
N GLN A 149 36.41 -9.75 9.27
CA GLN A 149 36.84 -11.15 9.33
C GLN A 149 38.03 -11.41 8.41
N LYS A 150 38.01 -10.88 7.20
CA LYS A 150 39.14 -10.97 6.25
C LYS A 150 40.40 -10.34 6.84
N GLN A 151 40.31 -9.13 7.37
CA GLN A 151 41.46 -8.45 7.99
C GLN A 151 42.05 -9.27 9.15
N LEU A 152 41.19 -9.87 9.98
CA LEU A 152 41.64 -10.73 11.06
C LEU A 152 42.35 -11.99 10.55
N LEU A 153 41.85 -12.59 9.47
CA LEU A 153 42.50 -13.75 8.84
C LEU A 153 43.85 -13.38 8.24
N ASP A 154 43.95 -12.25 7.55
CA ASP A 154 45.22 -11.75 7.00
C ASP A 154 46.25 -11.51 8.11
N GLN A 155 45.84 -10.93 9.25
CA GLN A 155 46.70 -10.77 10.43
C GLN A 155 47.16 -12.11 11.02
N LYS A 156 46.28 -13.10 11.10
CA LYS A 156 46.63 -14.44 11.59
C LYS A 156 47.62 -15.15 10.66
N ILE A 157 47.42 -15.05 9.35
CA ILE A 157 48.32 -15.62 8.35
C ILE A 157 49.71 -14.99 8.50
N GLN A 158 49.78 -13.66 8.64
CA GLN A 158 51.05 -12.96 8.84
C GLN A 158 51.74 -13.43 10.13
N ALA A 159 51.01 -13.49 11.24
CA ALA A 159 51.58 -13.93 12.52
C ALA A 159 52.11 -15.39 12.47
N ILE A 160 51.39 -16.29 11.79
CA ILE A 160 51.85 -17.68 11.60
C ILE A 160 53.12 -17.70 10.73
N THR A 161 53.14 -16.93 9.64
CA THR A 161 54.31 -16.80 8.76
C THR A 161 55.54 -16.30 9.53
N ASP A 162 55.36 -15.28 10.37
CA ASP A 162 56.44 -14.72 11.19
C ASP A 162 56.96 -15.74 12.22
N LEU A 163 56.05 -16.50 12.84
CA LEU A 163 56.40 -17.58 13.76
C LEU A 163 57.18 -18.70 13.07
N GLU A 164 56.76 -19.10 11.87
CA GLU A 164 57.45 -20.11 11.07
C GLU A 164 58.87 -19.67 10.71
N ALA A 165 59.04 -18.42 10.27
CA ALA A 165 60.35 -17.85 9.98
C ALA A 165 61.26 -17.85 11.22
N ALA A 166 60.75 -17.38 12.37
CA ALA A 166 61.51 -17.36 13.62
C ALA A 166 61.91 -18.77 14.10
N MET A 167 61.02 -19.76 13.93
CA MET A 167 61.31 -21.16 14.26
C MET A 167 62.36 -21.76 13.33
N SER A 168 62.33 -21.45 12.03
CA SER A 168 63.32 -21.94 11.07
C SER A 168 64.71 -21.41 11.42
N THR A 169 64.85 -20.11 11.69
CA THR A 169 66.13 -19.52 12.11
C THR A 169 66.67 -20.14 13.40
N ARG A 170 65.80 -20.47 14.37
CA ARG A 170 66.23 -21.13 15.62
C ARG A 170 66.75 -22.54 15.40
N LYS A 171 66.23 -23.28 14.40
CA LYS A 171 66.69 -24.65 14.10
C LYS A 171 68.04 -24.69 13.40
N GLU A 172 68.44 -23.61 12.73
CA GLU A 172 69.71 -23.50 12.01
C GLU A 172 70.88 -23.04 12.90
N GLN A 173 70.59 -22.63 14.14
CA GLN A 173 71.57 -22.30 15.19
C GLN A 173 71.83 -23.50 16.10
#